data_AF-A0A5J6WGB7-F1
#
_entry.id   AF-A0A5J6WGB7-F1
#
_cell.length_a   1.000
_cell.length_b   1.000
_cell.length_c   1.000
_cell.angle_alpha   90.00
_cell.angle_beta   90.00
_cell.angle_gamma   90.00
#
_symmetry.space_group_name_H-M   'P 1'
#
loop_
_entity.id
_entity.type
_entity.pdbx_description
1 polymer ?
#
loop_
_entity_poly.entity_id
_entity_poly.type
_entity_poly.pdbx_seq_one_letter_code
_entity_poly.pdbx_strand_id
1 'polypeptide(L)'
;MPDYVVIESKIYTIEYIVKVFDEEERPSSFDRVDNIVIQFGTHFHHLGRICYDDFKITNKNNCELRVNLASINLDGVQFVKRLLPYFSDLLSDGKRVRTLYGNTGYIISLFNHIREVGGDLRCDKNSIRAFVNRYTDHLLHQIKIYDRSLKLGLSTHTAQSYQSQAISFLSYAIQLEESELTGGLLLIRRNNNQVQSAVALPDDNLSYQFNLYTQIFRQFSNIVLEHKKLPIPVNLNSEKLWIAPSYSQWLKPKHKKTIGLRGFNYDTGKFYNIEELELLEHCKGKQRYQLGQHISQALNSTEKANEPYSSLRLLLAGWACRAYFMHFLIVTGENDSTAASLLFDDEYLTTRSEQHFRSIKWRANGIDVHYDIQNEFVYDFQRYIKLRDYLVKYYQEDYKALFISAAVSKLTKLSTDGNASCDFRRLFSVQFTGKPLTGTSKSFRVSKSLWVRESYGSGISSYIMQHQERTADSNYTSKNDTKTSEQLTDYFIELDKQLLRGTGTEEPIPSGHCAEPAMPDALPSLSLGSAITVNCGTLEGCLFCSKFRIHADEDDIRKLLSVKYVIMQSQHLAASSCIIGTL
;
A
#
# COMPACT_ATOMS: atom_id res chain seq x y z
N MET A 1 -36.15 -17.82 24.56
CA MET A 1 -34.99 -17.23 23.85
C MET A 1 -33.93 -16.98 24.90
N PRO A 2 -32.64 -17.27 24.69
CA PRO A 2 -31.63 -16.93 25.69
C PRO A 2 -31.61 -15.41 25.89
N ASP A 3 -31.76 -14.98 27.15
CA ASP A 3 -31.73 -13.57 27.53
C ASP A 3 -30.27 -13.09 27.48
N TYR A 4 -29.90 -12.44 26.38
CA TYR A 4 -28.58 -11.84 26.25
C TYR A 4 -28.46 -10.61 27.16
N VAL A 5 -27.45 -10.60 28.01
CA VAL A 5 -27.13 -9.48 28.91
C VAL A 5 -25.91 -8.73 28.38
N VAL A 6 -25.93 -7.40 28.44
CA VAL A 6 -24.76 -6.56 28.12
C VAL A 6 -23.76 -6.64 29.29
N ILE A 7 -22.53 -7.04 29.01
CA ILE A 7 -21.46 -7.01 30.01
C ILE A 7 -20.98 -5.55 30.19
N GLU A 8 -20.83 -5.12 31.44
CA GLU A 8 -20.19 -3.84 31.77
C GLU A 8 -18.67 -3.92 31.55
N SER A 9 -18.23 -3.44 30.39
CA SER A 9 -16.85 -3.54 29.93
C SER A 9 -15.89 -2.58 30.66
N LYS A 10 -14.73 -3.09 31.07
CA LYS A 10 -13.60 -2.31 31.59
C LYS A 10 -12.51 -2.20 30.53
N ILE A 11 -12.21 -0.99 30.10
CA ILE A 11 -11.21 -0.73 29.06
C ILE A 11 -9.86 -0.45 29.70
N TYR A 12 -8.84 -1.20 29.29
CA TYR A 12 -7.45 -1.00 29.71
C TYR A 12 -6.56 -0.87 28.48
N THR A 13 -5.63 0.08 28.49
CA THR A 13 -4.56 0.11 27.47
C THR A 13 -3.61 -1.06 27.70
N ILE A 14 -3.03 -1.60 26.63
CA ILE A 14 -2.07 -2.70 26.78
C ILE A 14 -0.89 -2.29 27.67
N GLU A 15 -0.42 -1.05 27.55
CA GLU A 15 0.66 -0.50 28.35
C GLU A 15 0.30 -0.44 29.85
N TYR A 16 -0.97 -0.14 30.18
CA TYR A 16 -1.44 -0.16 31.56
C TYR A 16 -1.45 -1.59 32.13
N ILE A 17 -1.93 -2.56 31.35
CA ILE A 17 -1.94 -3.97 31.76
C ILE A 17 -0.51 -4.43 32.10
N VAL A 18 0.47 -4.12 31.24
CA VAL A 18 1.88 -4.48 31.47
C VAL A 18 2.41 -3.83 32.75
N LYS A 19 2.20 -2.52 32.91
CA LYS A 19 2.64 -1.81 34.11
C LYS A 19 2.13 -2.47 35.40
N VAL A 20 0.88 -2.92 35.40
CA VAL A 20 0.29 -3.58 36.57
C VAL A 20 0.95 -4.93 36.85
N PHE A 21 1.29 -5.72 35.83
CA PHE A 21 2.01 -6.99 36.02
C PHE A 21 3.49 -6.83 36.37
N ASP A 22 4.12 -5.70 36.02
CA ASP A 22 5.47 -5.35 36.47
C ASP A 22 5.50 -5.01 37.98
N GLU A 23 4.40 -4.45 38.51
CA GLU A 23 4.28 -3.99 39.91
C GLU A 23 3.67 -5.06 40.83
N GLU A 24 2.78 -5.92 40.32
CA GLU A 24 2.03 -6.92 41.08
C GLU A 24 2.02 -8.29 40.38
N GLU A 25 2.46 -9.36 41.06
CA GLU A 25 2.42 -10.73 40.50
C GLU A 25 0.98 -11.24 40.25
N ARG A 26 0.00 -10.77 41.03
CA ARG A 26 -1.42 -11.17 40.92
C ARG A 26 -2.35 -9.98 41.18
N PRO A 27 -2.58 -9.14 40.17
CA PRO A 27 -3.36 -7.93 40.35
C PRO A 27 -4.86 -8.21 40.51
N SER A 28 -5.45 -7.77 41.62
CA SER A 28 -6.89 -7.89 41.89
C SER A 28 -7.75 -7.14 40.86
N SER A 29 -7.15 -6.18 40.14
CA SER A 29 -7.83 -5.43 39.08
C SER A 29 -8.27 -6.32 37.90
N PHE A 30 -7.72 -7.54 37.78
CA PHE A 30 -8.04 -8.52 36.72
C PHE A 30 -8.75 -9.78 37.23
N ASP A 31 -9.41 -9.73 38.40
CA ASP A 31 -10.15 -10.89 38.95
C ASP A 31 -11.32 -11.34 38.05
N ARG A 32 -12.02 -10.35 37.47
CA ARG A 32 -13.09 -10.55 36.50
C ARG A 32 -12.55 -10.29 35.09
N VAL A 33 -12.13 -11.35 34.39
CA VAL A 33 -11.48 -11.21 33.07
C VAL A 33 -12.45 -11.16 31.89
N ASP A 34 -13.68 -11.65 32.08
CA ASP A 34 -14.71 -11.74 31.04
C ASP A 34 -15.21 -10.38 30.57
N ASN A 35 -15.06 -9.33 31.39
CA ASN A 35 -15.47 -7.97 31.07
C ASN A 35 -14.31 -7.05 30.63
N ILE A 36 -13.10 -7.59 30.47
CA ILE A 36 -11.94 -6.80 30.05
C ILE A 36 -11.97 -6.53 28.55
N VAL A 37 -11.73 -5.28 28.18
CA VAL A 37 -11.46 -4.82 26.81
C VAL A 37 -10.04 -4.27 26.75
N ILE A 38 -9.18 -4.90 25.95
CA ILE A 38 -7.83 -4.42 25.73
C ILE A 38 -7.84 -3.40 24.59
N GLN A 39 -7.26 -2.23 24.84
CA GLN A 39 -7.06 -1.16 23.87
C GLN A 39 -5.63 -1.18 23.32
N PHE A 40 -5.51 -1.27 21.99
CA PHE A 40 -4.27 -1.21 21.22
C PHE A 40 -4.31 0.05 20.32
N GLY A 41 -3.92 1.20 20.88
CA GLY A 41 -4.07 2.50 20.20
C GLY A 41 -5.55 2.82 19.94
N THR A 42 -5.97 2.81 18.67
CA THR A 42 -7.37 3.06 18.25
C THR A 42 -8.21 1.78 18.10
N HIS A 43 -7.64 0.61 18.36
CA HIS A 43 -8.29 -0.68 18.17
C HIS A 43 -8.58 -1.36 19.51
N PHE A 44 -9.61 -2.20 19.56
CA PHE A 44 -10.04 -2.86 20.80
C PHE A 44 -10.37 -4.34 20.60
N HIS A 45 -10.11 -5.13 21.64
CA HIS A 45 -10.50 -6.54 21.72
C HIS A 45 -11.15 -6.85 23.08
N HIS A 46 -12.39 -7.32 23.04
CA HIS A 46 -13.12 -7.78 24.23
C HIS A 46 -12.78 -9.25 24.56
N LEU A 47 -12.22 -9.50 25.74
CA LEU A 47 -11.76 -10.84 26.16
C LEU A 47 -12.90 -11.80 26.51
N GLY A 48 -14.08 -11.28 26.87
CA GLY A 48 -15.31 -12.08 26.97
C GLY A 48 -15.63 -12.92 25.73
N ARG A 49 -15.09 -12.58 24.55
CA ARG A 49 -15.18 -13.41 23.34
C ARG A 49 -14.46 -14.75 23.45
N ILE A 50 -13.58 -14.93 24.43
CA ILE A 50 -12.94 -16.20 24.78
C ILE A 50 -13.71 -16.89 25.92
N CYS A 51 -14.35 -16.12 26.80
CA CYS A 51 -14.96 -16.62 28.03
C CYS A 51 -16.41 -17.14 27.87
N TYR A 52 -17.11 -16.84 26.78
CA TYR A 52 -18.51 -17.24 26.58
C TYR A 52 -18.72 -18.01 25.30
N ASP A 53 -19.47 -19.11 25.33
CA ASP A 53 -19.78 -19.90 24.14
C ASP A 53 -20.90 -19.30 23.28
N ASP A 54 -21.79 -18.51 23.89
CA ASP A 54 -22.90 -17.84 23.20
C ASP A 54 -22.92 -16.33 23.47
N PHE A 55 -22.55 -15.54 22.46
CA PHE A 55 -22.45 -14.08 22.52
C PHE A 55 -22.75 -13.39 21.18
N LYS A 56 -23.03 -12.08 21.25
CA LYS A 56 -23.24 -11.19 20.10
C LYS A 56 -22.42 -9.91 20.26
N ILE A 57 -21.75 -9.51 19.18
CA ILE A 57 -20.99 -8.26 19.09
C ILE A 57 -21.92 -7.19 18.49
N THR A 58 -22.08 -6.04 19.15
CA THR A 58 -23.06 -5.01 18.77
C THR A 58 -22.46 -3.75 18.17
N ASN A 59 -21.18 -3.44 18.40
CA ASN A 59 -20.55 -2.20 17.92
C ASN A 59 -19.40 -2.45 16.92
N LYS A 60 -19.10 -1.42 16.10
CA LYS A 60 -17.97 -1.45 15.13
C LYS A 60 -16.59 -1.49 15.80
N ASN A 61 -16.50 -1.17 17.08
CA ASN A 61 -15.23 -1.03 17.80
C ASN A 61 -14.87 -2.26 18.65
N ASN A 62 -15.69 -3.31 18.66
CA ASN A 62 -15.56 -4.50 19.52
C ASN A 62 -15.51 -4.20 21.04
N CYS A 63 -16.08 -3.11 21.53
CA CYS A 63 -16.06 -2.76 22.96
C CYS A 63 -17.28 -3.25 23.74
N GLU A 64 -18.42 -3.50 23.09
CA GLU A 64 -19.65 -3.96 23.76
C GLU A 64 -19.89 -5.43 23.39
N LEU A 65 -20.13 -6.26 24.41
CA LEU A 65 -20.41 -7.68 24.26
C LEU A 65 -21.73 -8.03 24.95
N ARG A 66 -22.64 -8.65 24.20
CA ARG A 66 -23.87 -9.24 24.73
C ARG A 66 -23.68 -10.73 24.87
N VAL A 67 -23.94 -11.30 26.03
CA VAL A 67 -23.66 -12.72 26.32
C VAL A 67 -24.87 -13.41 26.92
N ASN A 68 -24.99 -14.71 26.67
CA ASN A 68 -25.80 -15.58 27.51
C ASN A 68 -24.96 -15.97 28.73
N LEU A 69 -25.34 -15.49 29.91
CA LEU A 69 -24.55 -15.71 31.14
C LEU A 69 -24.38 -17.20 31.48
N ALA A 70 -25.32 -18.05 31.08
CA ALA A 70 -25.24 -19.50 31.29
C ALA A 70 -24.21 -20.19 30.37
N SER A 71 -23.72 -19.50 29.34
CA SER A 71 -22.72 -20.03 28.39
C SER A 71 -21.28 -19.74 28.79
N ILE A 72 -21.02 -19.36 30.05
CA ILE A 72 -19.67 -19.07 30.51
C ILE A 72 -18.81 -20.34 30.49
N ASN A 73 -17.68 -20.24 29.80
CA ASN A 73 -16.70 -21.30 29.66
C ASN A 73 -15.56 -21.08 30.66
N LEU A 74 -15.51 -21.92 31.70
CA LEU A 74 -14.54 -21.79 32.80
C LEU A 74 -13.10 -22.02 32.33
N ASP A 75 -12.87 -22.92 31.38
CA ASP A 75 -11.54 -23.10 30.76
C ASP A 75 -11.15 -21.84 29.97
N GLY A 76 -12.09 -21.26 29.22
CA GLY A 76 -11.90 -19.98 28.53
C GLY A 76 -11.48 -18.86 29.48
N VAL A 77 -12.12 -18.76 30.65
CA VAL A 77 -11.72 -17.83 31.73
C VAL A 77 -10.30 -18.09 32.20
N GLN A 78 -9.90 -19.35 32.39
CA GLN A 78 -8.52 -19.71 32.78
C GLN A 78 -7.50 -19.31 31.71
N PHE A 79 -7.80 -19.55 30.42
CA PHE A 79 -6.94 -19.12 29.33
C PHE A 79 -6.78 -17.60 29.29
N VAL A 80 -7.84 -16.81 29.50
CA VAL A 80 -7.73 -15.35 29.55
C VAL A 80 -6.87 -14.89 30.74
N LYS A 81 -6.99 -15.55 31.91
CA LYS A 81 -6.11 -15.25 33.05
C LYS A 81 -4.63 -15.47 32.75
N ARG A 82 -4.29 -16.46 31.90
CA ARG A 82 -2.91 -16.70 31.44
C ARG A 82 -2.51 -15.82 30.24
N LEU A 83 -3.48 -15.30 29.50
CA LEU A 83 -3.24 -14.43 28.33
C LEU A 83 -2.71 -13.05 28.71
N LEU A 84 -3.17 -12.49 29.83
CA LEU A 84 -2.75 -11.17 30.29
C LEU A 84 -1.24 -11.10 30.63
N PRO A 85 -0.67 -11.98 31.48
CA PRO A 85 0.77 -11.99 31.73
C PRO A 85 1.58 -12.37 30.49
N TYR A 86 1.07 -13.25 29.62
CA TYR A 86 1.70 -13.56 28.33
C TYR A 86 1.92 -12.31 27.45
N PHE A 87 0.96 -11.38 27.42
CA PHE A 87 1.15 -10.13 26.70
C PHE A 87 2.15 -9.18 27.37
N SER A 88 2.25 -9.22 28.69
CA SER A 88 3.27 -8.49 29.45
C SER A 88 4.66 -8.92 29.01
N ASP A 89 4.92 -10.23 29.04
CA ASP A 89 6.22 -10.81 28.66
C ASP A 89 6.58 -10.46 27.22
N LEU A 90 5.63 -10.59 26.29
CA LEU A 90 5.88 -10.25 24.88
C LEU A 90 6.18 -8.77 24.66
N LEU A 91 5.54 -7.84 25.39
CA LEU A 91 5.81 -6.41 25.25
C LEU A 91 7.19 -6.07 25.83
N SER A 92 7.54 -6.66 26.97
CA SER A 92 8.85 -6.55 27.61
C SER A 92 9.98 -7.10 26.73
N ASP A 93 9.72 -8.15 25.95
CA ASP A 93 10.61 -8.68 24.90
C ASP A 93 10.70 -7.78 23.64
N GLY A 94 10.08 -6.60 23.67
CA GLY A 94 10.16 -5.60 22.60
C GLY A 94 9.20 -5.84 21.44
N LYS A 95 8.16 -6.68 21.59
CA LYS A 95 7.12 -6.79 20.55
C LYS A 95 6.36 -5.46 20.43
N ARG A 96 6.07 -5.06 19.19
CA ARG A 96 5.28 -3.84 18.94
C ARG A 96 3.83 -4.04 19.35
N VAL A 97 3.19 -3.01 19.89
CA VAL A 97 1.76 -2.96 20.22
C VAL A 97 0.86 -3.43 19.05
N ARG A 98 1.18 -3.03 17.81
CA ARG A 98 0.44 -3.47 16.62
C ARG A 98 0.55 -4.98 16.37
N THR A 99 1.70 -5.58 16.69
CA THR A 99 1.88 -7.03 16.59
C THR A 99 1.03 -7.74 17.64
N LEU A 100 0.99 -7.23 18.88
CA LEU A 100 0.15 -7.78 19.94
C LEU A 100 -1.34 -7.70 19.60
N TYR A 101 -1.79 -6.60 18.99
CA TYR A 101 -3.15 -6.49 18.45
C TYR A 101 -3.47 -7.64 17.48
N GLY A 102 -2.60 -7.89 16.50
CA GLY A 102 -2.75 -9.00 15.55
C GLY A 102 -2.77 -10.37 16.24
N ASN A 103 -1.84 -10.59 17.18
CA ASN A 103 -1.76 -11.85 17.95
C ASN A 103 -3.04 -12.09 18.76
N THR A 104 -3.57 -11.07 19.41
CA THR A 104 -4.84 -11.14 20.16
C THR A 104 -6.00 -11.53 19.25
N GLY A 105 -6.07 -10.94 18.05
CA GLY A 105 -7.05 -11.32 17.04
C GLY A 105 -6.95 -12.80 16.63
N TYR A 106 -5.74 -13.33 16.45
CA TYR A 106 -5.51 -14.75 16.13
C TYR A 106 -5.95 -15.68 17.27
N ILE A 107 -5.64 -15.32 18.52
CA ILE A 107 -6.05 -16.10 19.70
C ILE A 107 -7.59 -16.09 19.82
N ILE A 108 -8.26 -14.95 19.64
CA ILE A 108 -9.73 -14.91 19.63
C ILE A 108 -10.29 -15.79 18.49
N SER A 109 -9.66 -15.79 17.32
CA SER A 109 -10.04 -16.66 16.21
C SER A 109 -9.85 -18.15 16.53
N LEU A 110 -8.84 -18.50 17.32
CA LEU A 110 -8.61 -19.87 17.81
C LEU A 110 -9.79 -20.34 18.67
N PHE A 111 -10.23 -19.51 19.62
CA PHE A 111 -11.38 -19.84 20.48
C PHE A 111 -12.71 -19.84 19.73
N ASN A 112 -12.87 -19.03 18.68
CA ASN A 112 -13.99 -19.21 17.75
C ASN A 112 -13.99 -20.62 17.13
N HIS A 113 -12.84 -21.07 16.61
CA HIS A 113 -12.73 -22.39 16.00
C HIS A 113 -12.98 -23.53 16.99
N ILE A 114 -12.47 -23.43 18.23
CA ILE A 114 -12.72 -24.42 19.29
C ILE A 114 -14.22 -24.62 19.49
N ARG A 115 -14.99 -23.52 19.54
CA ARG A 115 -16.46 -23.56 19.68
C ARG A 115 -17.15 -24.15 18.45
N GLU A 116 -16.75 -23.76 17.25
CA GLU A 116 -17.36 -24.26 16.00
C GLU A 116 -17.22 -25.78 15.86
N VAL A 117 -16.11 -26.35 16.32
CA VAL A 117 -15.85 -27.79 16.27
C VAL A 117 -16.50 -28.54 17.45
N GLY A 118 -17.04 -27.83 18.43
CA GLY A 118 -17.70 -28.42 19.61
C GLY A 118 -16.76 -29.17 20.54
N GLY A 119 -15.48 -28.77 20.62
CA GLY A 119 -14.48 -29.44 21.44
C GLY A 119 -14.20 -28.73 22.76
N ASP A 120 -14.21 -29.46 23.88
CA ASP A 120 -13.71 -28.96 25.17
C ASP A 120 -12.17 -28.90 25.15
N LEU A 121 -11.61 -27.69 25.05
CA LEU A 121 -10.18 -27.47 25.26
C LEU A 121 -9.92 -27.21 26.75
N ARG A 122 -9.37 -28.19 27.44
CA ARG A 122 -8.96 -28.07 28.83
C ARG A 122 -7.55 -27.50 28.94
N CYS A 123 -7.27 -26.79 30.01
CA CYS A 123 -5.95 -26.22 30.29
C CYS A 123 -4.96 -27.30 30.83
N ASP A 124 -4.77 -28.39 30.08
CA ASP A 124 -3.86 -29.49 30.40
C ASP A 124 -3.08 -29.98 29.18
N LYS A 125 -1.92 -30.63 29.43
CA LYS A 125 -0.97 -31.06 28.39
C LYS A 125 -1.61 -31.97 27.33
N ASN A 126 -2.45 -32.92 27.73
CA ASN A 126 -2.99 -33.92 26.81
C ASN A 126 -4.08 -33.32 25.92
N SER A 127 -4.98 -32.52 26.51
CA SER A 127 -6.03 -31.83 25.77
C SER A 127 -5.45 -30.87 24.74
N ILE A 128 -4.47 -30.05 25.15
CA ILE A 128 -3.82 -29.07 24.26
C ILE A 128 -3.04 -29.75 23.14
N ARG A 129 -2.26 -30.80 23.42
CA ARG A 129 -1.50 -31.50 22.37
C ARG A 129 -2.43 -32.15 21.34
N ALA A 130 -3.50 -32.79 21.78
CA ALA A 130 -4.49 -33.37 20.88
C ALA A 130 -5.19 -32.29 20.03
N PHE A 131 -5.50 -31.13 20.62
CA PHE A 131 -6.09 -30.01 19.92
C PHE A 131 -5.14 -29.39 18.88
N VAL A 132 -3.88 -29.12 19.22
CA VAL A 132 -2.91 -28.52 18.31
C VAL A 132 -2.67 -29.39 17.06
N ASN A 133 -2.67 -30.71 17.21
CA ASN A 133 -2.64 -31.64 16.08
C ASN A 133 -3.84 -31.45 15.16
N ARG A 134 -5.07 -31.52 15.70
CA ARG A 134 -6.30 -31.33 14.90
C ARG A 134 -6.38 -29.94 14.27
N TYR A 135 -5.95 -28.92 15.00
CA TYR A 135 -5.93 -27.54 14.52
C TYR A 135 -4.94 -27.38 13.37
N THR A 136 -3.77 -28.02 13.45
CA THR A 136 -2.80 -28.04 12.36
C THR A 136 -3.36 -28.73 11.12
N ASP A 137 -4.05 -29.87 11.27
CA ASP A 137 -4.72 -30.55 10.15
C ASP A 137 -5.79 -29.67 9.50
N HIS A 138 -6.58 -28.96 10.31
CA HIS A 138 -7.54 -27.97 9.83
C HIS A 138 -6.84 -26.87 9.03
N LEU A 139 -5.75 -26.29 9.53
CA LEU A 139 -5.00 -25.25 8.83
C LEU A 139 -4.39 -25.77 7.52
N LEU A 140 -3.86 -27.00 7.50
CA LEU A 140 -3.38 -27.65 6.27
C LEU A 140 -4.50 -27.85 5.25
N HIS A 141 -5.70 -28.23 5.70
CA HIS A 141 -6.87 -28.30 4.85
C HIS A 141 -7.26 -26.91 4.30
N GLN A 142 -7.27 -25.87 5.14
CA GLN A 142 -7.54 -24.49 4.71
C GLN A 142 -6.55 -24.00 3.65
N ILE A 143 -5.29 -24.41 3.73
CA ILE A 143 -4.29 -24.13 2.69
C ILE A 143 -4.64 -24.84 1.38
N LYS A 144 -5.08 -26.10 1.43
CA LYS A 144 -5.41 -26.90 0.24
C LYS A 144 -6.59 -26.31 -0.56
N ILE A 145 -7.58 -25.74 0.13
CA ILE A 145 -8.77 -25.15 -0.50
C ILE A 145 -8.63 -23.66 -0.80
N TYR A 146 -7.42 -23.10 -0.65
CA TYR A 146 -7.19 -21.66 -0.76
C TYR A 146 -7.45 -21.14 -2.17
N ASP A 147 -8.43 -20.24 -2.29
CA ASP A 147 -8.71 -19.47 -3.50
C ASP A 147 -9.02 -18.01 -3.14
N ARG A 148 -8.14 -17.11 -3.56
CA ARG A 148 -8.26 -15.67 -3.27
C ARG A 148 -9.46 -15.01 -3.96
N SER A 149 -9.82 -15.47 -5.17
CA SER A 149 -10.91 -14.90 -5.95
C SER A 149 -12.27 -15.27 -5.36
N LEU A 150 -12.39 -16.52 -4.91
CA LEU A 150 -13.59 -17.06 -4.27
C LEU A 150 -13.64 -16.78 -2.75
N LYS A 151 -12.57 -16.21 -2.19
CA LYS A 151 -12.39 -15.96 -0.75
C LYS A 151 -12.54 -17.24 0.09
N LEU A 152 -11.99 -18.34 -0.41
CA LEU A 152 -11.98 -19.64 0.24
C LEU A 152 -10.61 -19.92 0.85
N GLY A 153 -10.59 -20.65 1.97
CA GLY A 153 -9.36 -21.13 2.61
C GLY A 153 -8.49 -20.04 3.24
N LEU A 154 -7.26 -20.43 3.59
CA LEU A 154 -6.25 -19.55 4.17
C LEU A 154 -4.96 -19.61 3.35
N SER A 155 -4.29 -18.46 3.19
CA SER A 155 -2.94 -18.46 2.61
C SER A 155 -1.98 -19.21 3.54
N THR A 156 -0.90 -19.79 2.99
CA THR A 156 0.12 -20.47 3.80
C THR A 156 0.71 -19.55 4.87
N HIS A 157 0.87 -18.25 4.56
CA HIS A 157 1.37 -17.26 5.52
C HIS A 157 0.41 -17.03 6.70
N THR A 158 -0.88 -16.88 6.40
CA THR A 158 -1.91 -16.71 7.42
C THR A 158 -2.00 -17.96 8.30
N ALA A 159 -2.05 -19.14 7.69
CA ALA A 159 -2.11 -20.40 8.41
C ALA A 159 -0.87 -20.64 9.28
N GLN A 160 0.33 -20.32 8.78
CA GLN A 160 1.56 -20.36 9.59
C GLN A 160 1.50 -19.42 10.78
N SER A 161 0.96 -18.21 10.60
CA SER A 161 0.79 -17.24 11.70
C SER A 161 -0.21 -17.76 12.74
N TYR A 162 -1.31 -18.39 12.31
CA TYR A 162 -2.31 -19.01 13.20
C TYR A 162 -1.70 -20.15 14.00
N GLN A 163 -0.99 -21.07 13.33
CA GLN A 163 -0.33 -22.20 13.99
C GLN A 163 0.72 -21.72 15.01
N SER A 164 1.60 -20.79 14.60
CA SER A 164 2.67 -20.27 15.45
C SER A 164 2.11 -19.57 16.69
N GLN A 165 1.07 -18.75 16.55
CA GLN A 165 0.49 -18.07 17.72
C GLN A 165 -0.31 -18.99 18.62
N ALA A 166 -0.99 -19.99 18.05
CA ALA A 166 -1.64 -21.02 18.86
C ALA A 166 -0.60 -21.82 19.66
N ILE A 167 0.49 -22.27 19.04
CA ILE A 167 1.56 -23.01 19.74
C ILE A 167 2.17 -22.15 20.84
N SER A 168 2.56 -20.91 20.53
CA SER A 168 3.27 -20.05 21.49
C SER A 168 2.40 -19.73 22.71
N PHE A 169 1.16 -19.28 22.48
CA PHE A 169 0.24 -18.98 23.58
C PHE A 169 -0.15 -20.25 24.37
N LEU A 170 -0.48 -21.36 23.70
CA LEU A 170 -0.91 -22.57 24.41
C LEU A 170 0.24 -23.21 25.19
N SER A 171 1.48 -23.15 24.69
CA SER A 171 2.67 -23.63 25.41
C SER A 171 2.91 -22.80 26.67
N TYR A 172 2.82 -21.47 26.56
CA TYR A 172 2.84 -20.58 27.72
C TYR A 172 1.72 -20.89 28.71
N ALA A 173 0.51 -21.10 28.20
CA ALA A 173 -0.67 -21.38 29.02
C ALA A 173 -0.56 -22.69 29.80
N ILE A 174 0.34 -23.62 29.48
CA ILE A 174 0.59 -24.83 30.28
C ILE A 174 2.00 -24.89 30.87
N GLN A 175 2.77 -23.81 30.75
CA GLN A 175 4.15 -23.72 31.23
C GLN A 175 5.04 -24.85 30.67
N LEU A 176 4.93 -25.12 29.37
CA LEU A 176 5.78 -26.07 28.65
C LEU A 176 6.58 -25.36 27.56
N GLU A 177 7.72 -25.94 27.20
CA GLU A 177 8.45 -25.50 26.01
C GLU A 177 7.66 -25.82 24.73
N GLU A 178 7.75 -24.94 23.73
CA GLU A 178 7.10 -25.15 22.42
C GLU A 178 7.59 -26.44 21.75
N SER A 179 8.84 -26.85 21.99
CA SER A 179 9.46 -28.08 21.50
C SER A 179 8.68 -29.33 21.94
N GLU A 180 8.20 -29.36 23.18
CA GLU A 180 7.43 -30.48 23.73
C GLU A 180 6.04 -30.58 23.11
N LEU A 181 5.43 -29.43 22.79
CA LEU A 181 4.11 -29.39 22.16
C LEU A 181 4.17 -29.75 20.68
N THR A 182 5.27 -29.38 20.00
CA THR A 182 5.49 -29.58 18.58
C THR A 182 6.13 -30.92 18.22
N GLY A 183 6.54 -31.72 19.20
CA GLY A 183 7.11 -33.06 18.99
C GLY A 183 6.18 -33.96 18.17
N GLY A 184 6.54 -34.19 16.89
CA GLY A 184 5.78 -34.99 15.92
C GLY A 184 4.77 -34.20 15.07
N LEU A 185 4.69 -32.87 15.22
CA LEU A 185 3.77 -32.00 14.49
C LEU A 185 4.37 -31.52 13.15
N LEU A 186 3.55 -31.47 12.11
CA LEU A 186 3.91 -30.81 10.84
C LEU A 186 3.84 -29.28 11.00
N LEU A 187 5.00 -28.64 11.19
CA LEU A 187 5.09 -27.18 11.21
C LEU A 187 4.91 -26.60 9.81
N ILE A 188 3.92 -25.72 9.66
CA ILE A 188 3.62 -25.03 8.42
C ILE A 188 4.77 -24.06 8.12
N ARG A 189 5.52 -24.34 7.05
CA ARG A 189 6.59 -23.46 6.59
C ARG A 189 6.05 -22.39 5.66
N ARG A 190 6.66 -21.20 5.69
CA ARG A 190 6.33 -20.14 4.74
C ARG A 190 6.67 -20.61 3.32
N ASN A 191 5.67 -20.56 2.45
CA ASN A 191 5.89 -20.66 1.02
C ASN A 191 6.14 -19.25 0.46
N ASN A 192 7.40 -18.89 0.27
CA ASN A 192 7.78 -17.57 -0.26
C ASN A 192 7.25 -17.35 -1.68
N ASN A 193 6.97 -18.42 -2.45
CA ASN A 193 6.42 -18.31 -3.81
C ASN A 193 4.94 -17.91 -3.83
N GLN A 194 4.21 -18.01 -2.70
CA GLN A 194 2.82 -17.54 -2.58
C GLN A 194 2.72 -16.07 -2.14
N VAL A 195 3.80 -15.50 -1.59
CA VAL A 195 3.86 -14.08 -1.27
C VAL A 195 4.13 -13.34 -2.58
N GLN A 196 3.07 -12.87 -3.25
CA GLN A 196 3.26 -11.97 -4.39
C GLN A 196 4.03 -10.74 -3.91
N SER A 197 5.27 -10.62 -4.38
CA SER A 197 6.06 -9.40 -4.23
C SER A 197 5.27 -8.22 -4.79
N ALA A 198 5.43 -7.05 -4.18
CA ALA A 198 4.73 -5.87 -4.65
C ALA A 198 5.11 -5.61 -6.11
N VAL A 199 4.11 -5.61 -6.99
CA VAL A 199 4.32 -5.34 -8.42
C VAL A 199 4.42 -3.83 -8.62
N ALA A 200 5.26 -3.41 -9.56
CA ALA A 200 5.28 -2.04 -10.02
C ALA A 200 3.88 -1.60 -10.48
N LEU A 201 3.54 -0.33 -10.28
CA LEU A 201 2.36 0.23 -10.92
C LEU A 201 2.55 0.26 -12.44
N PRO A 202 1.51 -0.03 -13.23
CA PRO A 202 1.49 0.29 -14.65
C PRO A 202 1.84 1.77 -14.86
N ASP A 203 2.63 2.07 -15.90
CA ASP A 203 3.22 3.40 -16.08
C ASP A 203 2.17 4.50 -16.22
N ASP A 204 1.05 4.23 -16.89
CA ASP A 204 -0.09 5.16 -16.99
C ASP A 204 -0.70 5.49 -15.63
N ASN A 205 -0.86 4.49 -14.77
CA ASN A 205 -1.48 4.65 -13.46
C ASN A 205 -0.52 5.35 -12.48
N LEU A 206 0.78 5.04 -12.56
CA LEU A 206 1.81 5.76 -11.83
C LEU A 206 1.82 7.23 -12.25
N SER A 207 1.86 7.50 -13.55
CA SER A 207 1.88 8.85 -14.12
C SER A 207 0.65 9.65 -13.72
N TYR A 208 -0.54 9.04 -13.82
CA TYR A 208 -1.80 9.67 -13.42
C TYR A 208 -1.80 10.05 -11.93
N GLN A 209 -1.39 9.13 -11.04
CA GLN A 209 -1.35 9.39 -9.60
C GLN A 209 -0.27 10.41 -9.23
N PHE A 210 0.92 10.27 -9.80
CA PHE A 210 2.03 11.20 -9.59
C PHE A 210 1.66 12.62 -10.00
N ASN A 211 1.08 12.79 -11.19
CA ASN A 211 0.62 14.09 -11.68
C ASN A 211 -0.47 14.68 -10.78
N LEU A 212 -1.44 13.88 -10.34
CA LEU A 212 -2.49 14.33 -9.44
C LEU A 212 -1.92 14.88 -8.13
N TYR A 213 -1.08 14.12 -7.43
CA TYR A 213 -0.51 14.54 -6.15
C TYR A 213 0.40 15.76 -6.32
N THR A 214 1.23 15.77 -7.36
CA THR A 214 2.14 16.88 -7.65
C THR A 214 1.38 18.17 -8.00
N GLN A 215 0.36 18.08 -8.84
CA GLN A 215 -0.47 19.23 -9.24
C GLN A 215 -1.27 19.79 -8.07
N ILE A 216 -1.86 18.94 -7.23
CA ILE A 216 -2.59 19.37 -6.04
C ILE A 216 -1.62 20.07 -5.08
N PHE A 217 -0.48 19.43 -4.77
CA PHE A 217 0.50 20.02 -3.87
C PHE A 217 0.98 21.39 -4.36
N ARG A 218 1.48 21.47 -5.60
CA ARG A 218 2.04 22.72 -6.16
C ARG A 218 0.99 23.82 -6.24
N GLN A 219 -0.20 23.54 -6.77
CA GLN A 219 -1.23 24.57 -6.93
C GLN A 219 -1.82 25.01 -5.60
N PHE A 220 -2.12 24.08 -4.69
CA PHE A 220 -2.79 24.43 -3.44
C PHE A 220 -1.83 25.13 -2.48
N SER A 221 -0.58 24.66 -2.37
CA SER A 221 0.45 25.38 -1.61
C SER A 221 0.70 26.77 -2.18
N ASN A 222 0.64 26.95 -3.51
CA ASN A 222 0.73 28.27 -4.15
C ASN A 222 -0.44 29.19 -3.84
N ILE A 223 -1.67 28.67 -3.83
CA ILE A 223 -2.82 29.46 -3.43
C ILE A 223 -2.67 29.94 -1.99
N VAL A 224 -2.25 29.04 -1.09
CA VAL A 224 -2.11 29.32 0.35
C VAL A 224 -0.96 30.28 0.63
N LEU A 225 0.26 29.92 0.26
CA LEU A 225 1.49 30.64 0.62
C LEU A 225 1.60 32.01 -0.07
N GLU A 226 1.13 32.13 -1.31
CA GLU A 226 1.17 33.39 -2.06
C GLU A 226 -0.11 34.22 -1.90
N HIS A 227 -0.99 33.84 -0.97
CA HIS A 227 -2.27 34.50 -0.71
C HIS A 227 -3.08 34.83 -1.98
N LYS A 228 -3.11 33.90 -2.96
CA LYS A 228 -3.83 34.11 -4.22
C LYS A 228 -5.32 34.38 -3.95
N LYS A 229 -5.90 35.29 -4.74
CA LYS A 229 -7.31 35.66 -4.62
C LYS A 229 -8.21 34.52 -5.09
N LEU A 230 -9.21 34.20 -4.28
CA LEU A 230 -10.29 33.25 -4.54
C LEU A 230 -11.54 33.99 -5.03
N PRO A 231 -12.39 33.38 -5.88
CA PRO A 231 -12.23 32.05 -6.48
C PRO A 231 -11.11 31.97 -7.52
N ILE A 232 -10.52 30.80 -7.71
CA ILE A 232 -9.40 30.60 -8.63
C ILE A 232 -9.50 29.27 -9.39
N PRO A 233 -9.14 29.21 -10.68
CA PRO A 233 -9.10 27.94 -11.39
C PRO A 233 -7.83 27.17 -11.07
N VAL A 234 -7.94 25.84 -11.08
CA VAL A 234 -6.85 24.88 -10.96
C VAL A 234 -7.00 23.79 -12.02
N ASN A 235 -5.88 23.22 -12.46
CA ASN A 235 -5.87 22.14 -13.45
C ASN A 235 -5.40 20.84 -12.80
N LEU A 236 -6.26 19.83 -12.72
CA LEU A 236 -5.95 18.51 -12.14
C LEU A 236 -6.16 17.43 -13.20
N ASN A 237 -5.10 16.71 -13.60
CA ASN A 237 -5.12 15.67 -14.64
C ASN A 237 -5.97 16.04 -15.88
N SER A 238 -5.66 17.20 -16.46
CA SER A 238 -6.34 17.77 -17.65
C SER A 238 -7.79 18.21 -17.42
N GLU A 239 -8.25 18.28 -16.16
CA GLU A 239 -9.54 18.84 -15.78
C GLU A 239 -9.36 20.22 -15.16
N LYS A 240 -9.99 21.24 -15.76
CA LYS A 240 -10.04 22.60 -15.19
C LYS A 240 -11.17 22.69 -14.18
N LEU A 241 -10.83 22.99 -12.94
CA LEU A 241 -11.74 23.08 -11.80
C LEU A 241 -11.65 24.45 -11.15
N TRP A 242 -12.70 24.86 -10.45
CA TRP A 242 -12.71 26.10 -9.68
C TRP A 242 -12.70 25.82 -8.19
N ILE A 243 -11.77 26.45 -7.48
CA ILE A 243 -11.80 26.53 -6.01
C ILE A 243 -12.58 27.78 -5.65
N ALA A 244 -13.69 27.58 -4.93
CA ALA A 244 -14.55 28.65 -4.45
C ALA A 244 -14.94 28.40 -2.99
N PRO A 245 -15.19 29.48 -2.23
CA PRO A 245 -15.61 29.37 -0.85
C PRO A 245 -17.06 28.95 -0.77
N SER A 246 -17.26 27.75 -0.23
CA SER A 246 -18.60 27.26 -0.02
C SER A 246 -18.62 26.11 0.99
N TYR A 247 -19.63 26.15 1.86
CA TYR A 247 -19.69 25.32 3.06
C TYR A 247 -19.67 23.81 2.76
N SER A 248 -20.30 23.36 1.68
CA SER A 248 -20.52 21.92 1.42
C SER A 248 -19.83 21.36 0.17
N GLN A 249 -19.02 22.14 -0.57
CA GLN A 249 -18.37 21.80 -1.86
C GLN A 249 -17.51 22.99 -2.28
N TRP A 250 -16.25 22.98 -1.88
CA TRP A 250 -15.26 24.04 -2.18
C TRP A 250 -14.56 23.82 -3.54
N LEU A 251 -14.79 22.65 -4.14
CA LEU A 251 -14.29 22.20 -5.44
C LEU A 251 -15.30 21.18 -5.98
N LYS A 252 -15.60 21.23 -7.28
CA LYS A 252 -16.54 20.32 -7.96
C LYS A 252 -15.86 19.66 -9.17
N PRO A 253 -15.30 18.45 -9.02
CA PRO A 253 -14.91 17.64 -10.17
C PRO A 253 -16.11 17.04 -10.90
N LYS A 254 -15.93 16.65 -12.16
CA LYS A 254 -16.97 16.13 -13.08
C LYS A 254 -17.80 14.98 -12.51
N HIS A 255 -17.20 14.09 -11.72
CA HIS A 255 -17.92 12.95 -11.13
C HIS A 255 -18.84 13.35 -9.97
N LYS A 256 -18.73 14.57 -9.44
CA LYS A 256 -19.56 15.07 -8.35
C LYS A 256 -20.71 15.91 -8.89
N LYS A 257 -21.92 15.62 -8.42
CA LYS A 257 -23.08 16.49 -8.62
C LYS A 257 -22.90 17.79 -7.83
N THR A 258 -23.50 18.87 -8.31
CA THR A 258 -23.61 20.13 -7.55
C THR A 258 -24.46 19.87 -6.31
N ILE A 259 -23.98 20.28 -5.13
CA ILE A 259 -24.70 20.08 -3.85
C ILE A 259 -25.24 21.42 -3.36
N GLY A 260 -26.56 21.58 -3.29
CA GLY A 260 -27.23 22.77 -2.73
C GLY A 260 -27.19 24.02 -3.62
N LEU A 261 -27.92 25.06 -3.21
CA LEU A 261 -27.91 26.36 -3.90
C LEU A 261 -26.67 27.15 -3.52
N ARG A 262 -25.90 27.58 -4.52
CA ARG A 262 -24.69 28.38 -4.29
C ARG A 262 -24.66 29.48 -5.32
N GLY A 263 -24.47 30.72 -4.87
CA GLY A 263 -24.30 31.88 -5.75
C GLY A 263 -23.06 31.81 -6.66
N PHE A 264 -22.35 30.69 -6.76
CA PHE A 264 -21.15 30.51 -7.60
C PHE A 264 -21.31 29.33 -8.56
N ASN A 265 -21.04 29.58 -9.84
CA ASN A 265 -21.06 28.63 -10.93
C ASN A 265 -19.67 28.02 -11.14
N TYR A 266 -19.51 26.75 -10.77
CA TYR A 266 -18.24 26.01 -10.89
C TYR A 266 -17.87 25.65 -12.33
N ASP A 267 -18.81 25.70 -13.27
CA ASP A 267 -18.56 25.38 -14.67
C ASP A 267 -18.02 26.61 -15.43
N THR A 268 -18.50 27.81 -15.08
CA THR A 268 -18.05 29.09 -15.69
C THR A 268 -17.02 29.86 -14.88
N GLY A 269 -16.95 29.63 -13.56
CA GLY A 269 -16.08 30.38 -12.65
C GLY A 269 -16.61 31.75 -12.22
N LYS A 270 -17.90 32.01 -12.42
CA LYS A 270 -18.53 33.29 -12.11
C LYS A 270 -19.60 33.12 -11.03
N PHE A 271 -19.90 34.20 -10.30
CA PHE A 271 -21.10 34.23 -9.48
C PHE A 271 -22.34 34.26 -10.37
N TYR A 272 -23.39 33.56 -9.97
CA TYR A 272 -24.66 33.60 -10.68
C TYR A 272 -25.31 34.98 -10.50
N ASN A 273 -26.04 35.44 -11.52
CA ASN A 273 -27.06 36.47 -11.34
C ASN A 273 -28.42 35.83 -10.94
N ILE A 274 -29.41 36.66 -10.62
CA ILE A 274 -30.72 36.18 -10.13
C ILE A 274 -31.43 35.40 -11.23
N GLU A 275 -31.38 35.90 -12.47
CA GLU A 275 -32.03 35.30 -13.64
C GLU A 275 -31.46 33.90 -13.94
N GLU A 276 -30.14 33.74 -13.86
CA GLU A 276 -29.46 32.45 -14.02
C GLU A 276 -29.83 31.47 -12.90
N LEU A 277 -29.95 31.95 -11.66
CA LEU A 277 -30.38 31.11 -10.53
C LEU A 277 -31.83 30.62 -10.71
N GLU A 278 -32.74 31.45 -11.21
CA GLU A 278 -34.15 31.09 -11.45
C GLU A 278 -34.30 29.91 -12.42
N LEU A 279 -33.36 29.76 -13.36
CA LEU A 279 -33.35 28.68 -14.35
C LEU A 279 -32.89 27.33 -13.79
N LEU A 280 -32.24 27.31 -12.62
CA LEU A 280 -31.73 26.07 -12.04
C LEU A 280 -32.87 25.25 -11.41
N GLU A 281 -32.92 23.95 -11.69
CA GLU A 281 -34.02 23.09 -11.23
C GLU A 281 -34.26 23.13 -9.72
N HIS A 282 -33.19 23.18 -8.93
CA HIS A 282 -33.25 23.20 -7.47
C HIS A 282 -33.57 24.59 -6.88
N CYS A 283 -33.70 25.61 -7.72
CA CYS A 283 -34.13 26.97 -7.37
C CYS A 283 -35.59 27.24 -7.77
N LYS A 284 -36.24 26.34 -8.52
CA LYS A 284 -37.65 26.49 -8.93
C LYS A 284 -38.55 26.69 -7.72
N GLY A 285 -39.43 27.70 -7.78
CA GLY A 285 -40.37 28.04 -6.72
C GLY A 285 -39.81 28.92 -5.59
N LYS A 286 -38.53 29.32 -5.64
CA LYS A 286 -37.96 30.26 -4.66
C LYS A 286 -38.27 31.71 -5.01
N GLN A 287 -38.42 32.55 -3.98
CA GLN A 287 -38.64 33.98 -4.17
C GLN A 287 -37.32 34.71 -4.50
N ARG A 288 -37.39 35.77 -5.32
CA ARG A 288 -36.21 36.55 -5.76
C ARG A 288 -35.33 37.04 -4.59
N TYR A 289 -35.92 37.42 -3.46
CA TYR A 289 -35.14 37.85 -2.29
C TYR A 289 -34.22 36.73 -1.75
N GLN A 290 -34.68 35.48 -1.78
CA GLN A 290 -33.90 34.32 -1.31
C GLN A 290 -32.73 34.04 -2.25
N LEU A 291 -32.95 34.18 -3.56
CA LEU A 291 -31.91 34.05 -4.57
C LEU A 291 -30.84 35.15 -4.40
N GLY A 292 -31.28 36.39 -4.18
CA GLY A 292 -30.38 37.50 -3.84
C GLY A 292 -29.53 37.23 -2.60
N GLN A 293 -30.13 36.69 -1.53
CA GLN A 293 -29.38 36.30 -0.32
C GLN A 293 -28.30 35.25 -0.61
N HIS A 294 -28.56 34.26 -1.47
CA HIS A 294 -27.56 33.26 -1.84
C HIS A 294 -26.35 33.86 -2.57
N ILE A 295 -26.57 34.85 -3.44
CA ILE A 295 -25.49 35.57 -4.13
C ILE A 295 -24.68 36.39 -3.11
N SER A 296 -25.35 37.19 -2.28
CA SER A 296 -24.68 37.99 -1.25
C SER A 296 -23.90 37.13 -0.25
N GLN A 297 -24.43 35.98 0.16
CA GLN A 297 -23.72 35.03 1.02
C GLN A 297 -22.47 34.47 0.35
N ALA A 298 -22.53 34.15 -0.95
CA ALA A 298 -21.38 33.67 -1.70
C ALA A 298 -20.28 34.73 -1.83
N LEU A 299 -20.66 35.98 -2.09
CA LEU A 299 -19.73 37.13 -2.14
C LEU A 299 -19.09 37.39 -0.77
N ASN A 300 -19.87 37.49 0.30
CA ASN A 300 -19.35 37.71 1.66
C ASN A 300 -18.44 36.55 2.12
N SER A 301 -18.80 35.31 1.77
CA SER A 301 -17.94 34.15 2.05
C SER A 301 -16.62 34.21 1.28
N THR A 302 -16.62 34.85 0.11
CA THR A 302 -15.43 35.05 -0.72
C THR A 302 -14.46 36.04 -0.12
N GLU A 303 -14.96 37.15 0.41
CA GLU A 303 -14.12 38.11 1.13
C GLU A 303 -13.43 37.44 2.33
N LYS A 304 -14.19 36.75 3.18
CA LYS A 304 -13.66 36.01 4.34
C LYS A 304 -12.66 34.93 3.94
N ALA A 305 -12.91 34.23 2.84
CA ALA A 305 -12.01 33.17 2.37
C ALA A 305 -10.65 33.69 1.89
N ASN A 306 -10.56 34.97 1.53
CA ASN A 306 -9.32 35.57 1.06
C ASN A 306 -8.36 35.95 2.21
N GLU A 307 -8.81 35.96 3.47
CA GLU A 307 -7.97 36.17 4.64
C GLU A 307 -6.83 35.13 4.73
N PRO A 308 -5.65 35.48 5.29
CA PRO A 308 -4.48 34.61 5.33
C PRO A 308 -4.69 33.22 5.92
N TYR A 309 -5.55 33.07 6.94
CA TYR A 309 -5.84 31.80 7.64
C TYR A 309 -7.32 31.41 7.59
N SER A 310 -7.99 31.74 6.48
CA SER A 310 -9.39 31.36 6.31
C SER A 310 -9.57 29.82 6.36
N SER A 311 -10.77 29.37 6.74
CA SER A 311 -11.10 27.95 6.81
C SER A 311 -10.84 27.21 5.48
N LEU A 312 -11.07 27.87 4.34
CA LEU A 312 -10.75 27.33 3.03
C LEU A 312 -9.24 27.23 2.80
N ARG A 313 -8.43 28.22 3.20
CA ARG A 313 -6.97 28.13 3.07
C ARG A 313 -6.39 27.02 3.93
N LEU A 314 -6.86 26.86 5.16
CA LEU A 314 -6.46 25.76 6.04
C LEU A 314 -6.85 24.39 5.45
N LEU A 315 -8.04 24.30 4.83
CA LEU A 315 -8.46 23.11 4.12
C LEU A 315 -7.54 22.78 2.93
N LEU A 316 -7.21 23.78 2.10
CA LEU A 316 -6.29 23.63 0.97
C LEU A 316 -4.88 23.24 1.43
N ALA A 317 -4.38 23.86 2.50
CA ALA A 317 -3.10 23.52 3.12
C ALA A 317 -3.09 22.07 3.58
N GLY A 318 -4.15 21.61 4.25
CA GLY A 318 -4.31 20.22 4.65
C GLY A 318 -4.30 19.24 3.45
N TRP A 319 -4.97 19.57 2.34
CA TRP A 319 -4.90 18.75 1.12
C TRP A 319 -3.51 18.76 0.48
N ALA A 320 -2.84 19.90 0.47
CA ALA A 320 -1.47 20.03 -0.04
C ALA A 320 -0.48 19.20 0.80
N CYS A 321 -0.59 19.19 2.13
CA CYS A 321 0.25 18.34 2.98
C CYS A 321 0.05 16.84 2.69
N ARG A 322 -1.20 16.39 2.53
CA ARG A 322 -1.51 15.00 2.18
C ARG A 322 -0.97 14.64 0.79
N ALA A 323 -1.11 15.54 -0.17
CA ALA A 323 -0.61 15.36 -1.53
C ALA A 323 0.93 15.30 -1.55
N TYR A 324 1.58 16.18 -0.77
CA TYR A 324 3.03 16.17 -0.65
C TYR A 324 3.54 14.87 -0.01
N PHE A 325 2.89 14.35 1.02
CA PHE A 325 3.26 13.05 1.59
C PHE A 325 3.23 11.94 0.53
N MET A 326 2.17 11.87 -0.28
CA MET A 326 2.09 10.90 -1.37
C MET A 326 3.17 11.13 -2.45
N HIS A 327 3.41 12.39 -2.82
CA HIS A 327 4.48 12.77 -3.74
C HIS A 327 5.86 12.35 -3.20
N PHE A 328 6.13 12.62 -1.92
CA PHE A 328 7.37 12.24 -1.22
C PHE A 328 7.59 10.73 -1.29
N LEU A 329 6.58 9.91 -0.99
CA LEU A 329 6.67 8.45 -1.10
C LEU A 329 7.02 7.99 -2.53
N ILE A 330 6.48 8.66 -3.56
CA ILE A 330 6.77 8.33 -4.97
C ILE A 330 8.21 8.69 -5.33
N VAL A 331 8.68 9.88 -4.96
CA VAL A 331 10.01 10.37 -5.39
C VAL A 331 11.16 9.75 -4.60
N THR A 332 10.92 9.35 -3.35
CA THR A 332 11.92 8.72 -2.47
C THR A 332 11.85 7.19 -2.46
N GLY A 333 10.68 6.60 -2.72
CA GLY A 333 10.45 5.17 -2.52
C GLY A 333 10.42 4.75 -1.03
N GLU A 334 10.25 5.69 -0.10
CA GLU A 334 10.21 5.38 1.33
C GLU A 334 8.96 4.58 1.72
N ASN A 335 9.05 3.82 2.81
CA ASN A 335 7.89 3.17 3.41
C ASN A 335 6.98 4.18 4.13
N ASP A 336 5.67 3.93 4.08
CA ASP A 336 4.64 4.78 4.69
C ASP A 336 4.92 5.11 6.16
N SER A 337 5.11 4.08 7.00
CA SER A 337 5.32 4.25 8.44
C SER A 337 6.64 4.94 8.75
N THR A 338 7.69 4.65 7.97
CA THR A 338 9.00 5.30 8.12
C THR A 338 8.88 6.78 7.82
N ALA A 339 8.34 7.14 6.65
CA ALA A 339 8.14 8.53 6.27
C ALA A 339 7.25 9.28 7.28
N ALA A 340 6.13 8.69 7.71
CA ALA A 340 5.23 9.30 8.70
C ALA A 340 5.87 9.51 10.07
N SER A 341 6.93 8.76 10.41
CA SER A 341 7.64 8.86 11.69
C SER A 341 8.79 9.88 11.69
N LEU A 342 9.12 10.45 10.53
CA LEU A 342 10.23 11.40 10.41
C LEU A 342 10.00 12.64 11.29
N LEU A 343 11.02 12.98 12.07
CA LEU A 343 11.08 14.22 12.83
C LEU A 343 11.83 15.29 12.03
N PHE A 344 11.66 16.56 12.38
CA PHE A 344 12.27 17.71 11.72
C PHE A 344 12.62 18.77 12.75
N ASP A 345 13.91 19.13 12.78
CA ASP A 345 14.49 20.09 13.72
C ASP A 345 14.72 21.48 13.06
N ASP A 346 13.83 21.90 12.15
CA ASP A 346 13.77 23.19 11.43
C ASP A 346 14.96 23.60 10.54
N GLU A 347 16.09 22.89 10.63
CA GLU A 347 17.27 23.08 9.79
C GLU A 347 17.50 21.90 8.85
N TYR A 348 17.82 22.20 7.59
CA TYR A 348 18.22 21.18 6.61
C TYR A 348 19.25 21.73 5.62
N LEU A 349 20.02 20.82 5.03
CA LEU A 349 21.02 21.10 4.03
C LEU A 349 20.67 20.38 2.73
N THR A 350 20.93 21.03 1.60
CA THR A 350 20.88 20.39 0.29
C THR A 350 22.29 20.24 -0.26
N THR A 351 22.75 19.00 -0.41
CA THR A 351 24.08 18.69 -0.96
C THR A 351 23.94 17.98 -2.31
N ARG A 352 24.97 18.12 -3.16
CA ARG A 352 25.05 17.32 -4.40
C ARG A 352 25.32 15.86 -4.02
N SER A 353 24.57 14.95 -4.61
CA SER A 353 24.76 13.49 -4.53
C SER A 353 25.21 12.99 -5.91
N GLU A 354 24.59 11.93 -6.43
CA GLU A 354 24.74 11.44 -7.80
C GLU A 354 24.25 12.42 -8.88
N GLN A 355 24.67 12.18 -10.12
CA GLN A 355 24.21 12.94 -11.28
C GLN A 355 22.67 12.89 -11.37
N HIS A 356 22.03 14.06 -11.52
CA HIS A 356 20.55 14.27 -11.50
C HIS A 356 19.85 14.23 -10.12
N PHE A 357 20.59 13.92 -9.04
CA PHE A 357 20.05 13.86 -7.68
C PHE A 357 20.70 14.89 -6.75
N ARG A 358 19.98 15.21 -5.67
CA ARG A 358 20.47 15.97 -4.52
C ARG A 358 20.03 15.29 -3.23
N SER A 359 20.92 15.27 -2.25
CA SER A 359 20.58 14.86 -0.89
C SER A 359 19.94 16.01 -0.14
N ILE A 360 18.81 15.77 0.50
CA ILE A 360 18.26 16.61 1.55
C ILE A 360 18.63 15.97 2.87
N LYS A 361 19.38 16.68 3.71
CA LYS A 361 19.89 16.20 4.99
C LYS A 361 19.36 17.06 6.12
N TRP A 362 18.85 16.45 7.18
CA TRP A 362 18.45 17.15 8.40
C TRP A 362 18.65 16.25 9.61
N ARG A 363 18.55 16.84 10.81
CA ARG A 363 18.59 16.08 12.06
C ARG A 363 17.20 15.74 12.54
N ALA A 364 17.05 14.50 12.98
CA ALA A 364 15.87 14.00 13.64
C ALA A 364 16.29 13.44 15.00
N ASN A 365 16.10 14.22 16.07
CA ASN A 365 16.43 13.79 17.45
C ASN A 365 17.92 13.39 17.60
N GLY A 366 18.82 14.16 16.99
CA GLY A 366 20.28 13.92 17.03
C GLY A 366 20.80 12.88 16.03
N ILE A 367 19.93 12.23 15.25
CA ILE A 367 20.32 11.31 14.18
C ILE A 367 20.25 12.03 12.84
N ASP A 368 21.31 11.92 12.04
CA ASP A 368 21.34 12.47 10.69
C ASP A 368 20.46 11.63 9.75
N VAL A 369 19.45 12.27 9.16
CA VAL A 369 18.56 11.68 8.16
C VAL A 369 18.88 12.30 6.81
N HIS A 370 18.92 11.48 5.76
CA HIS A 370 19.10 11.99 4.40
C HIS A 370 18.27 11.23 3.37
N TYR A 371 17.81 11.97 2.35
CA TYR A 371 17.10 11.43 1.20
C TYR A 371 17.66 12.01 -0.10
N ASP A 372 17.99 11.13 -1.04
CA ASP A 372 18.39 11.51 -2.39
C ASP A 372 17.16 11.58 -3.30
N ILE A 373 16.85 12.79 -3.77
CA ILE A 373 15.73 13.04 -4.68
C ILE A 373 16.20 13.73 -5.96
N GLN A 374 15.42 13.61 -7.02
CA GLN A 374 15.73 14.28 -8.29
C GLN A 374 15.76 15.80 -8.09
N ASN A 375 16.67 16.46 -8.79
CA ASN A 375 16.88 17.92 -8.69
C ASN A 375 15.59 18.74 -8.80
N GLU A 376 14.68 18.32 -9.68
CA GLU A 376 13.40 19.00 -9.93
C GLU A 376 12.43 18.96 -8.75
N PHE A 377 12.55 18.00 -7.83
CA PHE A 377 11.67 17.85 -6.66
C PHE A 377 12.23 18.46 -5.38
N VAL A 378 13.45 18.99 -5.41
CA VAL A 378 14.03 19.73 -4.28
C VAL A 378 13.16 20.93 -3.93
N TYR A 379 12.71 21.67 -4.95
CA TYR A 379 11.84 22.82 -4.74
C TYR A 379 10.50 22.42 -4.10
N ASP A 380 9.99 21.23 -4.41
CA ASP A 380 8.75 20.73 -3.80
C ASP A 380 8.94 20.47 -2.30
N PHE A 381 10.09 19.93 -1.86
CA PHE A 381 10.42 19.82 -0.43
C PHE A 381 10.53 21.17 0.26
N GLN A 382 11.28 22.11 -0.33
CA GLN A 382 11.43 23.46 0.25
C GLN A 382 10.08 24.16 0.42
N ARG A 383 9.19 23.99 -0.58
CA ARG A 383 7.84 24.53 -0.55
C ARG A 383 6.97 23.85 0.51
N TYR A 384 7.16 22.55 0.72
CA TYR A 384 6.48 21.83 1.79
C TYR A 384 6.87 22.35 3.17
N ILE A 385 8.17 22.58 3.42
CA ILE A 385 8.64 23.16 4.69
C ILE A 385 7.96 24.51 4.94
N LYS A 386 7.92 25.41 3.94
CA LYS A 386 7.19 26.69 4.07
C LYS A 386 5.71 26.52 4.40
N LEU A 387 5.05 25.53 3.78
CA LEU A 387 3.64 25.22 4.06
C LEU A 387 3.45 24.66 5.47
N ARG A 388 4.39 23.85 5.93
CA ARG A 388 4.43 23.31 7.29
C ARG A 388 4.58 24.43 8.31
N ASP A 389 5.53 25.34 8.11
CA ASP A 389 5.77 26.49 8.99
C ASP A 389 4.55 27.40 9.07
N TYR A 390 3.86 27.62 7.94
CA TYR A 390 2.60 28.35 7.89
C TYR A 390 1.52 27.72 8.80
N LEU A 391 1.42 26.39 8.83
CA LEU A 391 0.46 25.67 9.69
C LEU A 391 0.90 25.69 11.16
N VAL A 392 2.17 25.40 11.44
CA VAL A 392 2.75 25.44 12.79
C VAL A 392 2.52 26.81 13.44
N LYS A 393 2.77 27.90 12.68
CA LYS A 393 2.51 29.27 13.13
C LYS A 393 1.03 29.54 13.44
N TYR A 394 0.11 28.99 12.64
CA TYR A 394 -1.32 29.16 12.88
C TYR A 394 -1.79 28.46 14.16
N TYR A 395 -1.37 27.21 14.38
CA TYR A 395 -1.77 26.43 15.56
C TYR A 395 -0.99 26.81 16.82
N GLN A 396 0.13 27.53 16.70
CA GLN A 396 1.00 27.94 17.82
C GLN A 396 1.50 26.74 18.65
N GLU A 397 1.75 25.61 17.99
CA GLU A 397 2.22 24.38 18.63
C GLU A 397 3.64 24.07 18.15
N ASP A 398 4.55 23.74 19.07
CA ASP A 398 5.86 23.19 18.70
C ASP A 398 5.68 21.75 18.18
N TYR A 399 5.76 21.58 16.87
CA TYR A 399 5.66 20.28 16.22
C TYR A 399 7.01 19.83 15.71
N LYS A 400 7.43 18.64 16.18
CA LYS A 400 8.66 17.99 15.69
C LYS A 400 8.43 17.03 14.54
N ALA A 401 7.19 16.65 14.23
CA ALA A 401 6.93 15.77 13.09
C ALA A 401 7.23 16.50 11.78
N LEU A 402 7.97 15.88 10.86
CA LEU A 402 8.18 16.41 9.52
C LEU A 402 6.85 16.49 8.79
N PHE A 403 6.11 15.38 8.78
CA PHE A 403 4.80 15.31 8.17
C PHE A 403 3.68 15.56 9.17
N ILE A 404 2.78 16.48 8.81
CA ILE A 404 1.64 16.91 9.61
C ILE A 404 0.30 16.75 8.87
N SER A 405 -0.75 16.46 9.64
CA SER A 405 -2.14 16.46 9.20
C SER A 405 -2.87 17.59 9.93
N ALA A 406 -3.35 18.56 9.17
CA ALA A 406 -4.18 19.65 9.67
C ALA A 406 -5.67 19.30 9.53
N ALA A 407 -6.39 19.36 10.66
CA ALA A 407 -7.84 19.50 10.72
C ALA A 407 -8.15 20.93 11.19
N VAL A 408 -9.31 21.50 10.85
CA VAL A 408 -9.63 22.92 11.11
C VAL A 408 -9.34 23.37 12.56
N SER A 409 -9.50 22.48 13.54
CA SER A 409 -9.33 22.80 14.96
C SER A 409 -8.02 22.33 15.59
N LYS A 410 -7.21 21.51 14.91
CA LYS A 410 -5.98 20.97 15.49
C LYS A 410 -4.97 20.53 14.44
N LEU A 411 -3.70 20.70 14.78
CA LEU A 411 -2.63 20.01 14.11
C LEU A 411 -2.42 18.63 14.72
N THR A 412 -1.97 17.67 13.93
CA THR A 412 -1.67 16.31 14.40
C THR A 412 -0.53 15.74 13.58
N LYS A 413 0.31 14.90 14.19
CA LYS A 413 1.25 14.06 13.44
C LYS A 413 0.52 13.02 12.60
N LEU A 414 1.13 12.58 11.50
CA LEU A 414 0.58 11.45 10.75
C LEU A 414 0.64 10.17 11.59
N SER A 415 -0.29 9.26 11.31
CA SER A 415 -0.27 7.92 11.90
C SER A 415 0.97 7.16 11.40
N THR A 416 1.74 6.61 12.32
CA THR A 416 2.95 5.80 12.03
C THR A 416 2.63 4.31 11.87
N ASP A 417 1.34 3.97 11.79
CA ASP A 417 0.85 2.60 11.69
C ASP A 417 0.92 2.04 10.25
N GLY A 418 1.37 2.84 9.28
CA GLY A 418 1.52 2.42 7.88
C GLY A 418 0.26 2.58 7.03
N ASN A 419 -0.79 3.22 7.56
CA ASN A 419 -2.07 3.40 6.87
C ASN A 419 -2.28 4.83 6.31
N ALA A 420 -1.36 5.76 6.53
CA ALA A 420 -1.56 7.16 6.13
C ALA A 420 -1.79 7.31 4.62
N SER A 421 -0.96 6.65 3.79
CA SER A 421 -1.12 6.64 2.34
C SER A 421 -2.40 5.95 1.89
N CYS A 422 -2.85 4.90 2.60
CA CYS A 422 -4.10 4.21 2.30
C CYS A 422 -5.30 5.13 2.53
N ASP A 423 -5.34 5.81 3.68
CA ASP A 423 -6.39 6.75 4.02
C ASP A 423 -6.41 7.94 3.07
N PHE A 424 -5.25 8.51 2.77
CA PHE A 424 -5.14 9.60 1.81
C PHE A 424 -5.62 9.15 0.45
N ARG A 425 -5.14 8.02 -0.07
CA ARG A 425 -5.58 7.48 -1.36
C ARG A 425 -7.10 7.35 -1.47
N ARG A 426 -7.75 6.84 -0.41
CA ARG A 426 -9.23 6.76 -0.34
C ARG A 426 -9.87 8.15 -0.37
N LEU A 427 -9.34 9.11 0.38
CA LEU A 427 -9.80 10.50 0.38
C LEU A 427 -9.64 11.15 -1.01
N PHE A 428 -8.49 10.98 -1.66
CA PHE A 428 -8.22 11.49 -3.00
C PHE A 428 -9.15 10.86 -4.05
N SER A 429 -9.39 9.54 -3.96
CA SER A 429 -10.36 8.86 -4.82
C SER A 429 -11.76 9.46 -4.74
N VAL A 430 -12.26 9.68 -3.52
CA VAL A 430 -13.59 10.27 -3.32
C VAL A 430 -13.61 11.73 -3.75
N GLN A 431 -12.57 12.50 -3.41
CA GLN A 431 -12.58 13.93 -3.60
C GLN A 431 -12.32 14.35 -5.04
N PHE A 432 -11.36 13.74 -5.74
CA PHE A 432 -10.86 14.26 -7.02
C PHE A 432 -11.11 13.36 -8.23
N THR A 433 -11.12 12.03 -8.09
CA THR A 433 -11.09 11.15 -9.27
C THR A 433 -12.40 10.39 -9.51
N GLY A 434 -13.16 10.10 -8.46
CA GLY A 434 -14.33 9.21 -8.52
C GLY A 434 -13.96 7.74 -8.78
N LYS A 435 -12.67 7.41 -8.89
CA LYS A 435 -12.15 6.07 -9.17
C LYS A 435 -11.13 5.66 -8.11
N PRO A 436 -11.09 4.36 -7.72
CA PRO A 436 -10.07 3.87 -6.81
C PRO A 436 -8.66 4.13 -7.36
N LEU A 437 -7.87 4.86 -6.59
CA LEU A 437 -6.43 4.95 -6.78
C LEU A 437 -5.80 3.70 -6.17
N THR A 438 -4.84 3.08 -6.84
CA THR A 438 -4.30 1.78 -6.44
C THR A 438 -2.85 1.84 -5.94
N GLY A 439 -2.20 3.01 -6.03
CA GLY A 439 -0.80 3.16 -5.65
C GLY A 439 -0.60 3.00 -4.15
N THR A 440 0.23 2.05 -3.76
CA THR A 440 0.67 1.83 -2.38
C THR A 440 2.11 2.31 -2.20
N SER A 441 2.53 2.61 -0.97
CA SER A 441 3.95 2.90 -0.68
C SER A 441 4.88 1.82 -1.23
N LYS A 442 4.50 0.54 -1.09
CA LYS A 442 5.26 -0.60 -1.65
C LYS A 442 5.36 -0.56 -3.18
N SER A 443 4.24 -0.34 -3.88
CA SER A 443 4.27 -0.29 -5.35
C SER A 443 5.01 0.95 -5.86
N PHE A 444 4.92 2.08 -5.15
CA PHE A 444 5.72 3.28 -5.46
C PHE A 444 7.21 3.02 -5.29
N ARG A 445 7.62 2.36 -4.20
CA ARG A 445 9.01 1.94 -3.97
C ARG A 445 9.54 1.07 -5.11
N VAL A 446 8.78 0.06 -5.52
CA VAL A 446 9.17 -0.83 -6.62
C VAL A 446 9.24 -0.09 -7.95
N SER A 447 8.23 0.73 -8.26
CA SER A 447 8.23 1.57 -9.46
C SER A 447 9.41 2.54 -9.49
N LYS A 448 9.75 3.19 -8.36
CA LYS A 448 10.90 4.11 -8.25
C LYS A 448 12.21 3.38 -8.50
N SER A 449 12.43 2.25 -7.82
CA SER A 449 13.65 1.45 -7.97
C SER A 449 13.85 1.00 -9.42
N LEU A 450 12.78 0.54 -10.08
CA LEU A 450 12.82 0.17 -11.50
C LEU A 450 13.13 1.36 -12.40
N TRP A 451 12.46 2.50 -12.19
CA TRP A 451 12.71 3.70 -12.98
C TRP A 451 14.15 4.20 -12.85
N VAL A 452 14.71 4.22 -11.63
CA VAL A 452 16.13 4.59 -11.41
C VAL A 452 17.05 3.59 -12.11
N ARG A 453 16.74 2.30 -12.03
CA ARG A 453 17.55 1.25 -12.67
C ARG A 453 17.52 1.36 -14.20
N GLU A 454 16.34 1.56 -14.79
CA GLU A 454 16.16 1.74 -16.24
C GLU A 454 16.83 3.03 -16.73
N SER A 455 16.81 4.11 -15.94
CA SER A 455 17.32 5.42 -16.35
C SER A 455 18.82 5.62 -16.07
N TYR A 456 19.34 5.03 -14.99
CA TYR A 456 20.69 5.32 -14.47
C TYR A 456 21.50 4.08 -14.07
N GLY A 457 20.94 2.87 -14.19
CA GLY A 457 21.61 1.60 -13.88
C GLY A 457 21.43 1.10 -12.43
N SER A 458 21.85 -0.16 -12.21
CA SER A 458 21.59 -0.91 -10.97
C SER A 458 22.33 -0.36 -9.75
N GLY A 459 23.57 0.11 -9.93
CA GLY A 459 24.38 0.68 -8.84
C GLY A 459 23.74 1.93 -8.23
N ILE A 460 23.31 2.87 -9.07
CA ILE A 460 22.62 4.10 -8.64
C ILE A 460 21.26 3.76 -8.01
N SER A 461 20.54 2.77 -8.54
CA SER A 461 19.29 2.29 -7.92
C SER A 461 19.52 1.76 -6.51
N SER A 462 20.53 0.92 -6.31
CA SER A 462 20.83 0.35 -4.99
C SER A 462 21.24 1.42 -3.97
N TYR A 463 22.08 2.39 -4.40
CA TYR A 463 22.48 3.54 -3.60
C TYR A 463 21.27 4.39 -3.17
N ILE A 464 20.44 4.83 -4.13
CA ILE A 464 19.28 5.69 -3.85
C ILE A 464 18.24 5.00 -2.98
N MET A 465 17.99 3.71 -3.22
CA MET A 465 16.97 2.96 -2.49
C MET A 465 17.45 2.47 -1.11
N GLN A 466 18.71 2.73 -0.76
CA GLN A 466 19.34 2.37 0.52
C GLN A 466 19.15 0.87 0.87
N HIS A 467 19.24 -0.01 -0.13
CA HIS A 467 19.06 -1.46 0.05
C HIS A 467 20.41 -2.18 0.26
N GLN A 468 20.42 -3.22 1.10
CA GLN A 468 21.44 -4.28 0.97
C GLN A 468 21.09 -5.14 -0.27
N GLU A 469 22.06 -5.34 -1.16
CA GLU A 469 21.95 -5.97 -2.50
C GLU A 469 21.05 -7.22 -2.57
N ARG A 470 20.97 -8.02 -1.51
CA ARG A 470 20.26 -9.33 -1.50
C ARG A 470 18.75 -9.30 -1.77
N THR A 471 18.08 -8.16 -1.61
CA THR A 471 16.61 -8.06 -1.80
C THR A 471 16.21 -7.47 -3.16
N ALA A 472 17.20 -7.01 -3.94
CA ALA A 472 17.00 -6.34 -5.23
C ALA A 472 16.82 -7.31 -6.42
N ASP A 473 17.18 -8.59 -6.27
CA ASP A 473 17.14 -9.52 -7.41
C ASP A 473 15.88 -10.41 -7.43
N SER A 474 15.30 -10.73 -6.27
CA SER A 474 14.18 -11.69 -6.20
C SER A 474 12.79 -11.10 -6.47
N ASN A 475 12.63 -9.78 -6.36
CA ASN A 475 11.31 -9.12 -6.38
C ASN A 475 10.95 -8.46 -7.73
N TYR A 476 11.83 -8.55 -8.73
CA TYR A 476 11.80 -7.65 -9.90
C TYR A 476 11.37 -8.34 -11.20
N THR A 477 11.08 -9.64 -11.17
CA THR A 477 10.70 -10.45 -12.34
C THR A 477 9.31 -10.07 -12.88
N SER A 478 8.42 -9.51 -12.07
CA SER A 478 7.00 -9.33 -12.43
C SER A 478 6.67 -8.17 -13.39
N LYS A 479 7.51 -7.12 -13.49
CA LYS A 479 7.33 -6.07 -14.53
C LYS A 479 7.91 -6.53 -15.88
N ASN A 480 8.83 -7.49 -15.86
CA ASN A 480 9.33 -8.11 -17.07
C ASN A 480 8.21 -8.89 -17.76
N ASP A 481 7.33 -9.61 -17.05
CA ASP A 481 6.31 -10.44 -17.69
C ASP A 481 5.40 -9.68 -18.68
N THR A 482 5.03 -8.43 -18.38
CA THR A 482 4.17 -7.61 -19.27
C THR A 482 4.93 -7.07 -20.48
N LYS A 483 6.11 -6.47 -20.27
CA LYS A 483 6.99 -6.02 -21.36
C LYS A 483 7.47 -7.21 -22.21
N THR A 484 7.79 -8.34 -21.59
CA THR A 484 8.14 -9.61 -22.26
C THR A 484 6.95 -10.13 -23.06
N SER A 485 5.73 -10.06 -22.55
CA SER A 485 4.54 -10.46 -23.31
C SER A 485 4.28 -9.55 -24.52
N GLU A 486 4.48 -8.24 -24.39
CA GLU A 486 4.40 -7.28 -25.50
C GLU A 486 5.49 -7.57 -26.54
N GLN A 487 6.75 -7.69 -26.11
CA GLN A 487 7.89 -8.04 -26.97
C GLN A 487 7.72 -9.40 -27.68
N LEU A 488 7.16 -10.41 -26.99
CA LEU A 488 6.85 -11.70 -27.58
C LEU A 488 5.73 -11.58 -28.63
N THR A 489 4.71 -10.77 -28.33
CA THR A 489 3.61 -10.52 -29.26
C THR A 489 4.11 -9.83 -30.54
N ASP A 490 4.91 -8.78 -30.38
CA ASP A 490 5.52 -8.05 -31.51
C ASP A 490 6.44 -8.97 -32.33
N TYR A 491 7.22 -9.83 -31.67
CA TYR A 491 8.05 -10.85 -32.34
C TYR A 491 7.20 -11.82 -33.16
N PHE A 492 6.13 -12.39 -32.60
CA PHE A 492 5.28 -13.33 -33.33
C PHE A 492 4.52 -12.67 -34.49
N ILE A 493 4.12 -11.41 -34.36
CA ILE A 493 3.54 -10.64 -35.48
C ILE A 493 4.55 -10.49 -36.62
N GLU A 494 5.81 -10.25 -36.30
CA GLU A 494 6.86 -10.09 -37.31
C GLU A 494 7.27 -11.44 -37.94
N LEU A 495 7.32 -12.51 -37.14
CA LEU A 495 7.55 -13.87 -37.62
C LEU A 495 6.43 -14.34 -38.56
N ASP A 496 5.17 -13.97 -38.30
CA ASP A 496 4.03 -14.28 -39.18
C ASP A 496 4.22 -13.69 -40.59
N LYS A 497 4.87 -12.52 -40.70
CA LYS A 497 5.20 -11.92 -42.01
C LYS A 497 6.32 -12.66 -42.74
N GLN A 498 7.11 -13.45 -42.03
CA GLN A 498 8.23 -14.25 -42.57
C GLN A 498 7.81 -15.66 -43.00
N LEU A 499 6.60 -16.09 -42.61
CA LEU A 499 6.00 -17.36 -43.00
C LEU A 499 5.61 -17.36 -44.48
N LEU A 500 6.28 -18.19 -45.27
CA LEU A 500 5.99 -18.43 -46.67
C LEU A 500 4.99 -19.58 -46.80
N ARG A 501 4.00 -19.42 -47.70
CA ARG A 501 2.95 -20.42 -47.97
C ARG A 501 3.23 -21.25 -49.23
N GLY A 502 4.36 -21.05 -49.88
CA GLY A 502 4.78 -21.72 -51.11
C GLY A 502 6.23 -21.36 -51.46
N THR A 503 6.83 -22.09 -52.40
CA THR A 503 8.25 -21.96 -52.74
C THR A 503 8.56 -20.66 -53.48
N GLY A 504 9.60 -19.95 -53.04
CA GLY A 504 10.11 -18.73 -53.67
C GLY A 504 11.60 -18.84 -54.04
N THR A 505 12.26 -17.68 -54.20
CA THR A 505 13.69 -17.56 -54.59
C THR A 505 14.67 -17.65 -53.40
N GLU A 506 14.21 -18.10 -52.24
CA GLU A 506 14.99 -18.18 -51.01
C GLU A 506 15.99 -19.35 -50.98
N GLU A 507 17.13 -19.12 -50.33
CA GLU A 507 18.17 -20.13 -50.14
C GLU A 507 18.00 -20.85 -48.79
N PRO A 508 18.23 -22.18 -48.73
CA PRO A 508 18.15 -22.94 -47.49
C PRO A 508 19.30 -22.58 -46.55
N ILE A 509 18.98 -22.34 -45.28
CA ILE A 509 19.95 -22.12 -44.20
C ILE A 509 19.67 -23.09 -43.03
N PRO A 510 20.61 -23.31 -42.09
CA PRO A 510 20.42 -24.30 -41.04
C PRO A 510 19.25 -24.02 -40.07
N SER A 511 18.78 -22.76 -39.98
CA SER A 511 17.64 -22.35 -39.15
C SER A 511 16.31 -22.23 -39.92
N GLY A 512 16.30 -22.41 -41.25
CA GLY A 512 15.13 -22.16 -42.10
C GLY A 512 15.55 -21.82 -43.53
N HIS A 513 15.12 -20.67 -44.04
CA HIS A 513 15.50 -20.13 -45.34
C HIS A 513 15.90 -18.64 -45.24
N CYS A 514 16.55 -18.12 -46.28
CA CYS A 514 16.98 -16.73 -46.38
C CYS A 514 16.63 -16.14 -47.75
N ALA A 515 16.03 -14.95 -47.75
CA ALA A 515 15.76 -14.22 -49.00
C ALA A 515 17.05 -13.62 -49.61
N GLU A 516 17.99 -13.18 -48.77
CA GLU A 516 19.20 -12.46 -49.17
C GLU A 516 20.39 -12.85 -48.25
N PRO A 517 21.16 -13.89 -48.61
CA PRO A 517 22.32 -14.33 -47.83
C PRO A 517 23.39 -13.25 -47.69
N ALA A 518 24.13 -13.27 -46.58
CA ALA A 518 25.23 -12.35 -46.26
C ALA A 518 24.87 -10.86 -46.15
N MET A 519 23.58 -10.50 -46.19
CA MET A 519 23.09 -9.14 -45.95
C MET A 519 22.15 -9.12 -44.73
N PRO A 520 22.71 -9.20 -43.49
CA PRO A 520 21.90 -9.19 -42.29
C PRO A 520 21.24 -7.82 -42.11
N ASP A 521 19.95 -7.84 -41.78
CA ASP A 521 19.20 -6.63 -41.49
C ASP A 521 18.23 -6.91 -40.35
N ALA A 522 18.20 -6.03 -39.36
CA ALA A 522 17.44 -6.28 -38.13
C ALA A 522 15.95 -6.06 -38.34
N LEU A 523 15.13 -6.75 -37.56
CA LEU A 523 13.68 -6.53 -37.58
C LEU A 523 13.33 -5.10 -37.10
N PRO A 524 12.72 -4.25 -37.93
CA PRO A 524 12.51 -2.83 -37.61
C PRO A 524 11.61 -2.58 -36.39
N SER A 525 10.71 -3.51 -36.10
CA SER A 525 9.73 -3.46 -35.01
C SER A 525 10.28 -3.94 -33.66
N LEU A 526 11.49 -4.53 -33.62
CA LEU A 526 12.09 -5.09 -32.42
C LEU A 526 13.29 -4.26 -31.96
N SER A 527 13.22 -3.68 -30.76
CA SER A 527 14.37 -3.07 -30.11
C SER A 527 15.29 -4.16 -29.54
N LEU A 528 16.22 -4.65 -30.37
CA LEU A 528 17.24 -5.61 -29.94
C LEU A 528 18.23 -4.93 -28.99
N GLY A 529 18.40 -5.47 -27.79
CA GLY A 529 19.42 -5.00 -26.85
C GLY A 529 20.84 -5.34 -27.31
N SER A 530 21.87 -4.83 -26.62
CA SER A 530 23.30 -5.06 -26.95
C SER A 530 23.76 -6.52 -26.92
N ALA A 531 22.92 -7.46 -26.45
CA ALA A 531 23.23 -8.87 -26.32
C ALA A 531 22.88 -9.71 -27.56
N ILE A 532 22.03 -9.23 -28.47
CA ILE A 532 21.62 -9.96 -29.68
C ILE A 532 22.10 -9.19 -30.90
N THR A 533 23.11 -9.71 -31.57
CA THR A 533 23.62 -9.16 -32.84
C THR A 533 23.06 -9.94 -34.01
N VAL A 534 22.35 -9.27 -34.92
CA VAL A 534 21.86 -9.89 -36.16
C VAL A 534 23.05 -10.15 -37.08
N ASN A 535 23.48 -11.40 -37.15
CA ASN A 535 24.62 -11.83 -37.95
C ASN A 535 24.30 -13.16 -38.64
N CYS A 536 24.55 -13.23 -39.95
CA CYS A 536 24.37 -14.45 -40.74
C CYS A 536 25.27 -15.62 -40.31
N GLY A 537 26.31 -15.38 -39.51
CA GLY A 537 27.21 -16.41 -38.98
C GLY A 537 26.69 -17.16 -37.74
N THR A 538 25.56 -16.74 -37.16
CA THR A 538 24.98 -17.34 -35.94
C THR A 538 23.53 -17.75 -36.17
N LEU A 539 23.15 -18.96 -35.71
CA LEU A 539 21.81 -19.51 -35.92
C LEU A 539 20.73 -18.64 -35.27
N GLU A 540 21.00 -18.17 -34.07
CA GLU A 540 20.17 -17.28 -33.28
C GLU A 540 20.02 -15.89 -33.92
N GLY A 541 21.07 -15.38 -34.57
CA GLY A 541 21.05 -14.08 -35.25
C GLY A 541 20.07 -14.05 -36.42
N CYS A 542 19.90 -15.18 -37.14
CA CYS A 542 18.94 -15.29 -38.22
C CYS A 542 17.48 -15.16 -37.73
N LEU A 543 17.15 -15.60 -36.51
CA LEU A 543 15.78 -15.52 -35.98
C LEU A 543 15.27 -14.08 -35.78
N PHE A 544 16.17 -13.10 -35.77
CA PHE A 544 15.88 -11.69 -35.59
C PHE A 544 16.20 -10.85 -36.86
N CYS A 545 16.41 -11.52 -37.99
CA CYS A 545 16.73 -10.90 -39.27
C CYS A 545 15.48 -10.70 -40.14
N SER A 546 15.35 -9.55 -40.79
CA SER A 546 14.25 -9.23 -41.73
C SER A 546 14.28 -10.08 -43.00
N LYS A 547 15.43 -10.69 -43.31
CA LYS A 547 15.63 -11.57 -44.47
C LYS A 547 15.36 -13.05 -44.17
N PHE A 548 15.10 -13.40 -42.92
CA PHE A 548 14.75 -14.76 -42.51
C PHE A 548 13.39 -15.17 -43.08
N ARG A 549 13.30 -16.40 -43.58
CA ARG A 549 12.10 -16.98 -44.16
C ARG A 549 11.89 -18.38 -43.60
N ILE A 550 10.63 -18.75 -43.45
CA ILE A 550 10.27 -20.08 -42.98
C ILE A 550 9.06 -20.62 -43.73
N HIS A 551 9.12 -21.89 -44.12
CA HIS A 551 8.00 -22.63 -44.65
C HIS A 551 7.30 -23.39 -43.52
N ALA A 552 5.98 -23.48 -43.58
CA ALA A 552 5.20 -24.26 -42.62
C ALA A 552 5.23 -25.77 -42.97
N ASP A 553 6.42 -26.33 -43.21
CA ASP A 553 6.64 -27.73 -43.56
C ASP A 553 7.42 -28.49 -42.46
N GLU A 554 7.52 -29.81 -42.63
CA GLU A 554 8.18 -30.67 -41.64
C GLU A 554 9.68 -30.35 -41.51
N ASP A 555 10.34 -30.00 -42.61
CA ASP A 555 11.78 -29.78 -42.65
C ASP A 555 12.18 -28.51 -41.90
N ASP A 556 11.49 -27.40 -42.11
CA ASP A 556 11.76 -26.14 -41.41
C ASP A 556 11.37 -26.21 -39.93
N ILE A 557 10.30 -26.95 -39.59
CA ILE A 557 9.98 -27.23 -38.18
C ILE A 557 11.11 -28.00 -37.51
N ARG A 558 11.69 -29.01 -38.18
CA ARG A 558 12.84 -29.77 -37.65
C ARG A 558 14.08 -28.90 -37.50
N LYS A 559 14.35 -27.97 -38.43
CA LYS A 559 15.43 -26.99 -38.32
C LYS A 559 15.23 -26.08 -37.09
N LEU A 560 14.04 -25.52 -36.88
CA LEU A 560 13.74 -24.71 -35.70
C LEU A 560 13.89 -25.49 -34.39
N LEU A 561 13.43 -26.74 -34.34
CA LEU A 561 13.60 -27.61 -33.17
C LEU A 561 15.08 -27.90 -32.89
N SER A 562 15.89 -28.02 -33.94
CA SER A 562 17.34 -28.17 -33.83
C SER A 562 18.00 -26.90 -33.28
N VAL A 563 17.59 -25.72 -33.76
CA VAL A 563 18.04 -24.43 -33.19
C VAL A 563 17.66 -24.30 -31.72
N LYS A 564 16.41 -24.65 -31.36
CA LYS A 564 15.95 -24.69 -29.97
C LYS A 564 16.83 -25.60 -29.11
N TYR A 565 17.16 -26.78 -29.60
CA TYR A 565 18.03 -27.72 -28.90
C TYR A 565 19.43 -27.12 -28.66
N VAL A 566 20.04 -26.53 -29.70
CA VAL A 566 21.37 -25.89 -29.61
C VAL A 566 21.36 -24.74 -28.59
N ILE A 567 20.33 -23.88 -28.61
CA ILE A 567 20.18 -22.79 -27.63
C ILE A 567 20.09 -23.36 -26.21
N MET A 568 19.25 -24.38 -25.98
CA MET A 568 19.09 -25.00 -24.66
C MET A 568 20.38 -25.64 -24.14
N GLN A 569 21.14 -26.34 -24.99
CA GLN A 569 22.42 -26.93 -24.59
C GLN A 569 23.50 -25.87 -24.33
N SER A 570 23.42 -24.71 -24.99
CA SER A 570 24.38 -23.61 -24.84
C SER A 570 24.10 -22.70 -23.64
N GLN A 571 22.93 -22.83 -22.98
CA GLN A 571 22.55 -22.00 -21.83
C GLN A 571 23.54 -22.12 -20.65
N HIS A 572 24.09 -23.31 -20.39
CA HIS A 572 25.07 -23.53 -19.32
C HIS A 572 26.43 -22.88 -19.62
N LEU A 573 26.79 -22.73 -20.90
CA LEU A 573 28.01 -22.05 -21.33
C LEU A 573 27.88 -20.54 -21.15
N ALA A 574 26.73 -19.95 -21.45
CA ALA A 574 26.46 -18.52 -21.23
C ALA A 574 26.48 -18.13 -19.73
N ALA A 575 26.04 -19.02 -18.84
CA ALA A 575 26.13 -18.82 -17.39
C ALA A 575 27.59 -18.82 -16.87
N SER A 576 28.51 -19.47 -17.59
CA SER A 576 29.93 -19.57 -17.23
C SER A 576 30.74 -18.37 -17.70
N SER A 577 30.32 -17.71 -18.79
CA SER A 577 30.97 -16.52 -19.37
C SER A 577 30.77 -15.24 -18.55
N CYS A 578 29.84 -15.22 -17.59
CA CYS A 578 29.63 -14.09 -16.68
C CYS A 578 30.65 -14.04 -15.52
N ILE A 579 31.45 -15.10 -15.35
CA ILE A 579 32.45 -15.22 -14.25
C ILE A 579 33.86 -14.77 -14.70
N ILE A 580 34.13 -14.62 -16.00
CA ILE A 580 35.50 -14.37 -16.51
C ILE A 580 35.73 -12.90 -16.90
N GLY A 581 34.71 -12.03 -16.84
CA GLY A 581 34.84 -10.59 -17.10
C GLY A 581 35.25 -9.73 -15.90
N THR A 582 35.75 -10.32 -14.80
CA THR A 582 36.24 -9.62 -13.60
C THR A 582 37.69 -10.01 -13.30
N LEU A 583 38.59 -9.67 -14.22
CA LEU A 583 40.00 -9.42 -13.95
C LEU A 583 40.42 -8.10 -14.58
#